data_AF-A0A8T5GJE8-F1
#
_entry.id   AF-A0A8T5GJE8-F1
#
_cell.length_a   1.000
_cell.length_b   1.000
_cell.length_c   1.000
_cell.angle_alpha   90.00
_cell.angle_beta   90.00
_cell.angle_gamma   90.00
#
_symmetry.space_group_name_H-M   'P 1'
#
loop_
_entity.id
_entity.type
_entity.pdbx_description
1 polymer ?
#
loop_
_entity_poly.entity_id
_entity_poly.type
_entity_poly.pdbx_seq_one_letter_code
_entity_poly.pdbx_strand_id
1 'polypeptide(L)'
;MEPASVWKERWESATLPMARQYMELAIQKQSLVCLAADRPTMKELNDLLDAVHPSIVALKTHVDMVDDWTPKGWGAFCKKANDLGLLIFEDRKFADIGKISEKQMLGLYDIASWSDLVTAHLISGPDIVDGLQAAWEGKGRIGGVLLLAQM
;
A
#
# COMPACT_ATOMS: atom_id res chain seq x y z
N MET A 1 7.41 7.99 -23.11
CA MET A 1 8.48 8.80 -22.48
C MET A 1 9.13 7.91 -21.45
N GLU A 2 10.46 7.78 -21.43
CA GLU A 2 11.13 6.84 -20.53
C GLU A 2 11.09 7.33 -19.07
N PRO A 3 10.78 6.47 -18.07
CA PRO A 3 10.69 6.89 -16.67
C PRO A 3 11.91 7.63 -16.14
N ALA A 4 13.12 7.16 -16.46
CA ALA A 4 14.36 7.80 -16.07
C ALA A 4 14.46 9.27 -16.56
N SER A 5 13.96 9.56 -17.77
CA SER A 5 14.03 10.91 -18.35
C SER A 5 13.09 11.91 -17.66
N VAL A 6 11.96 11.43 -17.15
CA VAL A 6 10.95 12.25 -16.45
C VAL A 6 11.35 12.48 -15.00
N TRP A 7 11.67 11.39 -14.31
CA TRP A 7 11.88 11.38 -12.87
C TRP A 7 13.32 11.69 -12.45
N LYS A 8 14.28 11.52 -13.36
CA LYS A 8 15.71 11.90 -13.20
C LYS A 8 16.30 11.32 -11.92
N GLU A 9 16.84 12.18 -11.05
CA GLU A 9 17.45 11.81 -9.78
C GLU A 9 16.53 10.91 -8.93
N ARG A 10 15.21 11.15 -8.92
CA ARG A 10 14.26 10.30 -8.20
C ARG A 10 14.24 8.86 -8.71
N TRP A 11 14.42 8.66 -10.02
CA TRP A 11 14.52 7.34 -10.62
C TRP A 11 15.83 6.65 -10.25
N GLU A 12 16.94 7.38 -10.36
CA GLU A 12 18.29 6.87 -10.09
C GLU A 12 18.47 6.49 -8.61
N SER A 13 17.94 7.30 -7.70
CA SER A 13 18.02 7.07 -6.25
C SER A 13 16.95 6.12 -5.70
N ALA A 14 15.96 5.70 -6.49
CA ALA A 14 14.92 4.79 -6.01
C ALA A 14 15.46 3.37 -5.81
N THR A 15 15.60 2.98 -4.55
CA THR A 15 16.04 1.65 -4.10
C THR A 15 14.89 0.67 -3.90
N LEU A 16 13.67 1.17 -3.65
CA LEU A 16 12.48 0.35 -3.45
C LEU A 16 11.81 0.01 -4.80
N PRO A 17 11.51 -1.27 -5.08
CA PRO A 17 10.83 -1.67 -6.32
C PRO A 17 9.49 -0.96 -6.53
N MET A 18 8.68 -0.83 -5.47
CA MET A 18 7.39 -0.13 -5.51
C MET A 18 7.52 1.34 -5.91
N ALA A 19 8.61 2.03 -5.57
CA ALA A 19 8.82 3.42 -5.97
C ALA A 19 9.03 3.52 -7.49
N ARG A 20 9.75 2.56 -8.08
CA ARG A 20 9.93 2.48 -9.55
C ARG A 20 8.63 2.14 -10.25
N GLN A 21 7.88 1.15 -9.73
CA GLN A 21 6.56 0.79 -10.25
C GLN A 21 5.60 2.00 -10.24
N TYR A 22 5.56 2.78 -9.15
CA TYR A 22 4.76 4.01 -9.10
C TYR A 22 5.14 4.98 -10.24
N MET A 23 6.45 5.22 -10.41
CA MET A 23 6.99 6.15 -11.40
C MET A 23 6.73 5.71 -12.84
N GLU A 24 6.84 4.41 -13.12
CA GLU A 24 6.48 3.80 -14.41
C GLU A 24 4.98 3.97 -14.69
N LEU A 25 4.14 3.57 -13.74
CA LEU A 25 2.70 3.59 -13.88
C LEU A 25 2.16 5.02 -14.03
N ALA A 26 2.77 5.98 -13.35
CA ALA A 26 2.44 7.38 -13.46
C ALA A 26 2.61 7.93 -14.87
N ILE A 27 3.65 7.49 -15.57
CA ILE A 27 3.88 7.86 -16.97
C ILE A 27 2.94 7.10 -17.88
N GLN A 28 2.76 5.80 -17.65
CA GLN A 28 1.85 4.98 -18.47
C GLN A 28 0.42 5.52 -18.43
N LYS A 29 -0.06 5.90 -17.24
CA LYS A 29 -1.44 6.39 -17.03
C LYS A 29 -1.58 7.91 -17.12
N GLN A 30 -0.47 8.64 -17.29
CA GLN A 30 -0.44 10.10 -17.20
C GLN A 30 -1.15 10.61 -15.93
N SER A 31 -0.87 9.97 -14.79
CA SER A 31 -1.55 10.23 -13.53
C SER A 31 -0.58 10.13 -12.35
N LEU A 32 -0.81 10.93 -11.32
CA LEU A 32 -0.15 10.82 -10.02
C LEU A 32 -1.15 10.52 -8.91
N VAL A 33 -2.39 10.23 -9.27
CA VAL A 33 -3.50 10.10 -8.32
C VAL A 33 -3.35 8.82 -7.50
N CYS A 34 -3.24 8.99 -6.19
CA CYS A 34 -3.54 7.96 -5.22
C CYS A 34 -4.98 8.13 -4.75
N LEU A 35 -5.81 7.10 -4.90
CA LEU A 35 -7.21 7.14 -4.51
C LEU A 35 -7.38 6.62 -3.08
N ALA A 36 -8.04 7.41 -2.23
CA ALA A 36 -8.62 6.93 -0.98
C ALA A 36 -9.90 6.13 -1.26
N ALA A 37 -9.83 4.80 -1.17
CA ALA A 37 -10.95 3.90 -1.44
C ALA A 37 -11.71 3.55 -0.15
N ASP A 38 -12.27 4.57 0.48
CA ASP A 38 -12.95 4.44 1.78
C ASP A 38 -14.41 4.01 1.55
N ARG A 39 -14.61 2.72 1.25
CA ARG A 39 -15.93 2.12 1.01
C ARG A 39 -16.21 0.98 2.01
N PRO A 40 -17.44 0.90 2.56
CA PRO A 40 -17.78 -0.06 3.61
C PRO A 40 -17.98 -1.48 3.11
N THR A 41 -18.14 -1.72 1.80
CA THR A 41 -18.42 -3.06 1.27
C THR A 41 -17.48 -3.46 0.14
N MET A 42 -17.24 -4.77 0.03
CA MET A 42 -16.45 -5.36 -1.06
C MET A 42 -17.03 -5.04 -2.43
N LYS A 43 -18.37 -4.96 -2.55
CA LYS A 43 -19.04 -4.57 -3.80
C LYS A 43 -18.67 -3.14 -4.18
N GLU A 44 -18.84 -2.18 -3.28
CA GLU A 44 -18.54 -0.78 -3.55
C GLU A 44 -17.06 -0.53 -3.85
N LEU A 45 -16.15 -1.25 -3.17
CA LEU A 45 -14.73 -1.21 -3.48
C LEU A 45 -14.42 -1.68 -4.91
N ASN A 46 -15.02 -2.81 -5.32
CA ASN A 46 -14.81 -3.33 -6.66
C ASN A 46 -15.41 -2.43 -7.74
N ASP A 47 -16.62 -1.92 -7.53
CA ASP A 47 -17.28 -0.99 -8.45
C ASP A 47 -16.47 0.32 -8.59
N LEU A 48 -15.96 0.86 -7.47
CA LEU A 48 -15.10 2.04 -7.49
C LEU A 48 -13.82 1.78 -8.27
N LEU A 49 -13.14 0.66 -8.01
CA LEU A 49 -11.92 0.28 -8.70
C LEU A 49 -12.16 0.14 -10.21
N ASP A 50 -13.25 -0.51 -10.64
CA ASP A 50 -13.61 -0.66 -12.05
C ASP A 50 -13.84 0.69 -12.75
N ALA A 51 -14.43 1.65 -12.05
CA ALA A 51 -14.69 2.96 -12.60
C ALA A 51 -13.43 3.82 -12.79
N VAL A 52 -12.43 3.68 -11.91
CA VAL A 52 -11.34 4.67 -11.79
C VAL A 52 -9.94 4.12 -12.03
N HIS A 53 -9.77 2.79 -12.13
CA HIS A 53 -8.43 2.19 -12.31
C HIS A 53 -7.60 2.77 -13.49
N PRO A 54 -8.16 3.25 -14.62
CA PRO A 54 -7.35 3.83 -15.68
C PRO A 54 -6.68 5.15 -15.28
N SER A 55 -7.21 5.84 -14.28
CA SER A 55 -6.81 7.21 -13.89
C SER A 55 -6.03 7.28 -12.58
N ILE A 56 -5.76 6.15 -11.92
CA ILE A 56 -5.05 6.09 -10.64
C ILE A 56 -3.81 5.22 -10.72
N VAL A 57 -2.82 5.52 -9.86
CA VAL A 57 -1.55 4.78 -9.78
C VAL A 57 -1.42 3.98 -8.48
N ALA A 58 -2.12 4.40 -7.44
CA ALA A 58 -2.10 3.73 -6.16
C ALA A 58 -3.49 3.78 -5.52
N LEU A 59 -3.78 2.77 -4.71
CA LEU A 59 -4.99 2.62 -3.96
C LEU A 59 -4.65 2.66 -2.46
N LYS A 60 -5.22 3.63 -1.75
CA LYS A 60 -5.21 3.65 -0.29
C LYS A 60 -6.43 2.89 0.21
N THR A 61 -6.22 1.96 1.13
CA THR A 61 -7.27 1.18 1.78
C THR A 61 -7.35 1.44 3.27
N HIS A 62 -8.50 1.09 3.84
CA HIS A 62 -8.74 0.84 5.26
C HIS A 62 -9.48 -0.48 5.35
N VAL A 63 -8.75 -1.58 5.43
CA VAL A 63 -9.34 -2.93 5.45
C VAL A 63 -10.29 -3.13 6.64
N ASP A 64 -10.02 -2.40 7.73
CA ASP A 64 -10.78 -2.42 8.98
C ASP A 64 -12.12 -1.67 8.91
N MET A 65 -12.42 -0.96 7.82
CA MET A 65 -13.72 -0.32 7.58
C MET A 65 -14.68 -1.17 6.73
N VAL A 66 -14.28 -2.37 6.31
CA VAL A 66 -15.07 -3.19 5.38
C VAL A 66 -15.93 -4.19 6.15
N ASP A 67 -17.25 -3.96 6.13
CA ASP A 67 -18.24 -4.69 6.93
C ASP A 67 -18.37 -6.17 6.51
N ASP A 68 -18.31 -6.44 5.21
CA ASP A 68 -18.42 -7.78 4.61
C ASP A 68 -17.05 -8.39 4.27
N TRP A 69 -16.00 -7.96 4.98
CA TRP A 69 -14.65 -8.45 4.77
C TRP A 69 -14.56 -9.98 4.94
N THR A 70 -13.84 -10.62 4.01
CA THR A 70 -13.38 -11.99 4.16
C THR A 70 -11.97 -12.11 3.59
N PRO A 71 -11.12 -13.04 4.09
CA PRO A 71 -9.79 -13.25 3.53
C PRO A 71 -9.81 -13.52 2.02
N LYS A 72 -10.79 -14.30 1.55
CA LYS A 72 -10.96 -14.64 0.13
C LYS A 72 -11.39 -13.42 -0.70
N GLY A 73 -12.38 -12.66 -0.22
CA GLY A 73 -12.87 -11.47 -0.92
C GLY A 73 -11.80 -10.39 -1.02
N TRP A 74 -11.12 -10.11 0.09
CA TRP A 74 -10.04 -9.14 0.14
C TRP A 74 -8.86 -9.56 -0.72
N GLY A 75 -8.43 -10.83 -0.64
CA GLY A 75 -7.36 -11.36 -1.49
C GLY A 75 -7.68 -11.24 -2.98
N ALA A 76 -8.93 -11.46 -3.39
CA ALA A 76 -9.37 -11.27 -4.78
C ALA A 76 -9.32 -9.79 -5.20
N PHE A 77 -9.71 -8.87 -4.33
CA PHE A 77 -9.64 -7.43 -4.58
C PHE A 77 -8.19 -6.94 -4.72
N CYS A 78 -7.30 -7.33 -3.80
CA CYS A 78 -5.88 -6.99 -3.90
C CYS A 78 -5.25 -7.58 -5.16
N LYS A 79 -5.59 -8.83 -5.50
CA LYS A 79 -5.14 -9.43 -6.76
C LYS A 79 -5.59 -8.63 -7.97
N LYS A 80 -6.87 -8.22 -8.02
CA LYS A 80 -7.41 -7.40 -9.11
C LYS A 80 -6.65 -6.07 -9.24
N ALA A 81 -6.39 -5.37 -8.14
CA ALA A 81 -5.63 -4.12 -8.15
C ALA A 81 -4.18 -4.33 -8.66
N ASN A 82 -3.51 -5.39 -8.21
CA ASN A 82 -2.16 -5.77 -8.68
C ASN A 82 -2.13 -6.13 -10.16
N ASP A 83 -3.12 -6.89 -10.65
CA ASP A 83 -3.24 -7.24 -12.08
C ASP A 83 -3.46 -5.98 -12.96
N LEU A 84 -4.01 -4.90 -12.38
CA LEU A 84 -4.16 -3.57 -13.00
C LEU A 84 -2.90 -2.68 -12.81
N GLY A 85 -1.83 -3.24 -12.24
CA GLY A 85 -0.55 -2.60 -11.97
C GLY A 85 -0.53 -1.65 -10.78
N LEU A 86 -1.65 -1.45 -10.08
CA LEU A 86 -1.76 -0.48 -8.99
C LEU A 86 -0.95 -0.92 -7.78
N LEU A 87 -0.34 0.06 -7.11
CA LEU A 87 0.18 -0.15 -5.75
C LEU A 87 -0.95 -0.09 -4.74
N ILE A 88 -0.90 -0.93 -3.72
CA ILE A 88 -1.86 -0.92 -2.61
C ILE A 88 -1.14 -0.47 -1.35
N PHE A 89 -1.64 0.59 -0.72
CA PHE A 89 -1.19 0.96 0.61
C PHE A 89 -2.31 0.95 1.63
N GLU A 90 -2.05 0.28 2.74
CA GLU A 90 -2.98 0.23 3.86
C GLU A 90 -2.70 1.40 4.79
N ASP A 91 -3.67 2.30 4.94
CA ASP A 91 -3.55 3.49 5.78
C ASP A 91 -3.83 3.18 7.26
N ARG A 92 -3.16 2.15 7.78
CA ARG A 92 -3.42 1.63 9.13
C ARG A 92 -2.96 2.57 10.24
N LYS A 93 -2.07 3.52 9.94
CA LYS A 93 -1.46 4.45 10.89
C LYS A 93 -0.92 3.74 12.12
N PHE A 94 -0.05 2.76 11.92
CA PHE A 94 0.59 2.01 13.01
C PHE A 94 1.22 2.97 14.02
N ALA A 95 1.04 2.73 15.31
CA ALA A 95 1.48 3.64 16.37
C ALA A 95 1.91 2.89 17.65
N ASP A 96 2.44 1.69 17.50
CA ASP A 96 2.89 0.83 18.60
C ASP A 96 4.37 0.45 18.42
N ILE A 97 5.00 -0.14 19.44
CA ILE A 97 6.39 -0.59 19.39
C ILE A 97 6.59 -1.67 18.33
N GLY A 98 7.84 -1.87 17.88
CA GLY A 98 8.17 -2.72 16.73
C GLY A 98 7.53 -4.10 16.76
N LYS A 99 7.70 -4.85 17.87
CA LYS A 99 7.18 -6.21 17.96
C LYS A 99 5.65 -6.29 17.92
N ILE A 100 4.95 -5.26 18.40
CA ILE A 100 3.49 -5.23 18.38
C ILE A 100 3.00 -4.86 16.97
N SER A 101 3.63 -3.87 16.33
CA SER A 101 3.35 -3.50 14.94
C SER A 101 3.57 -4.68 13.97
N GLU A 102 4.62 -5.49 14.17
CA GLU A 102 4.84 -6.75 13.43
C GLU A 102 3.65 -7.72 13.58
N LYS A 103 3.18 -7.94 14.82
CA LYS A 103 2.05 -8.82 15.09
C LYS A 103 0.73 -8.30 14.50
N GLN A 104 0.53 -6.98 14.51
CA GLN A 104 -0.65 -6.35 13.92
C GLN A 104 -0.64 -6.53 12.39
N MET A 105 0.51 -6.38 11.74
CA MET A 105 0.70 -6.65 10.31
C MET A 105 0.37 -8.10 9.94
N LEU A 106 0.73 -9.07 10.79
CA LEU A 106 0.51 -10.51 10.59
C LEU A 106 -0.83 -11.01 11.16
N GLY A 107 -1.64 -10.11 11.73
CA GLY A 107 -2.87 -10.44 12.45
C GLY A 107 -4.03 -10.81 11.53
N LEU A 108 -5.26 -10.55 12.00
CA LEU A 108 -6.50 -10.94 11.32
C LEU A 108 -6.54 -10.58 9.82
N TYR A 109 -6.12 -9.36 9.49
CA TYR A 109 -6.14 -8.84 8.12
C TYR A 109 -4.93 -9.24 7.28
N ASP A 110 -3.89 -9.81 7.91
CA ASP A 110 -2.65 -10.27 7.27
C ASP A 110 -2.10 -9.23 6.26
N ILE A 111 -2.01 -7.97 6.69
CA ILE A 111 -1.64 -6.79 5.89
C ILE A 111 -0.32 -7.04 5.15
N ALA A 112 0.66 -7.65 5.82
CA ALA A 112 1.95 -8.00 5.26
C ALA A 112 1.87 -8.86 3.99
N SER A 113 0.80 -9.64 3.82
CA SER A 113 0.65 -10.57 2.69
C SER A 113 0.15 -9.90 1.41
N TRP A 114 -0.35 -8.67 1.45
CA TRP A 114 -0.96 -8.01 0.29
C TRP A 114 -0.58 -6.55 0.09
N SER A 115 -0.30 -5.77 1.15
CA SER A 115 0.05 -4.35 0.99
C SER A 115 1.48 -4.15 0.51
N ASP A 116 1.68 -3.19 -0.39
CA ASP A 116 3.01 -2.74 -0.82
C ASP A 116 3.57 -1.67 0.11
N LEU A 117 2.68 -0.84 0.66
CA LEU A 117 3.03 0.24 1.57
C LEU A 117 2.08 0.27 2.78
N VAL A 118 2.54 0.80 3.91
CA VAL A 118 1.69 1.11 5.07
C VAL A 118 2.03 2.47 5.66
N THR A 119 1.11 3.08 6.41
CA THR A 119 1.37 4.30 7.17
C THR A 119 1.73 4.02 8.63
N ALA A 120 2.64 4.81 9.20
CA ALA A 120 3.04 4.70 10.60
C ALA A 120 3.35 6.05 11.24
N HIS A 121 3.05 6.19 12.52
CA HIS A 121 3.48 7.27 13.39
C HIS A 121 4.83 6.93 14.03
N LEU A 122 5.70 7.93 14.18
CA LEU A 122 6.98 7.79 14.89
C LEU A 122 6.88 7.98 16.41
N ILE A 123 5.67 8.13 16.97
CA ILE A 123 5.47 8.43 18.40
C ILE A 123 6.07 7.36 19.33
N SER A 124 6.10 6.11 18.89
CA SER A 124 6.57 4.95 19.67
C SER A 124 8.07 4.68 19.54
N GLY A 125 8.78 5.45 18.70
CA GLY A 125 10.20 5.27 18.42
C GLY A 125 10.48 4.68 17.03
N PRO A 126 11.76 4.61 16.62
CA PRO A 126 12.16 4.15 15.29
C PRO A 126 11.98 2.64 15.08
N ASP A 127 11.93 1.85 16.14
CA ASP A 127 11.77 0.38 16.11
C ASP A 127 10.46 -0.08 15.48
N ILE A 128 9.46 0.82 15.39
CA ILE A 128 8.23 0.57 14.61
C ILE A 128 8.53 0.20 13.16
N VAL A 129 9.51 0.86 12.54
CA VAL A 129 9.89 0.61 11.15
C VAL A 129 10.47 -0.79 11.01
N ASP A 130 11.35 -1.19 11.94
CA ASP A 130 11.96 -2.52 11.95
C ASP A 130 10.90 -3.63 12.12
N GLY A 131 9.93 -3.41 13.00
CA GLY A 131 8.81 -4.35 13.21
C GLY A 131 7.92 -4.52 11.97
N LEU A 132 7.61 -3.43 11.28
CA LEU A 132 6.85 -3.48 10.03
C LEU A 132 7.63 -4.20 8.92
N GLN A 133 8.94 -3.93 8.80
CA GLN A 133 9.82 -4.61 7.85
C GLN A 133 9.93 -6.11 8.12
N ALA A 134 10.08 -6.51 9.39
CA ALA A 134 10.13 -7.92 9.78
C ALA A 134 8.87 -8.70 9.39
N ALA A 135 7.69 -8.06 9.41
CA ALA A 135 6.46 -8.70 8.98
C ALA A 135 6.45 -9.01 7.47
N TRP A 136 6.93 -8.09 6.62
CA TRP A 136 7.09 -8.36 5.19
C TRP A 136 8.18 -9.41 4.92
N GLU A 137 9.30 -9.36 5.64
CA GLU A 137 10.38 -10.35 5.53
C GLU A 137 9.87 -11.76 5.85
N GLY A 138 9.07 -11.92 6.91
CA GLY A 138 8.43 -13.19 7.28
C GLY A 138 7.46 -13.73 6.22
N LYS A 139 7.00 -12.89 5.29
CA LYS A 139 6.17 -13.27 4.12
C LYS A 139 6.97 -13.38 2.82
N GLY A 140 8.29 -13.19 2.87
CA GLY A 140 9.14 -13.15 1.67
C GLY A 140 8.82 -11.99 0.74
N ARG A 141 8.30 -10.88 1.29
CA ARG A 141 7.92 -9.67 0.56
C ARG A 141 8.81 -8.50 0.96
N ILE A 142 8.81 -7.46 0.14
CA ILE A 142 9.43 -6.16 0.43
C ILE A 142 8.31 -5.13 0.42
N GLY A 143 8.23 -4.29 1.45
CA GLY A 143 7.27 -3.19 1.52
C GLY A 143 7.89 -1.90 2.04
N GLY A 144 7.15 -0.80 1.89
CA GLY A 144 7.59 0.53 2.29
C GLY A 144 6.71 1.15 3.37
N VAL A 145 7.31 1.98 4.22
CA VAL A 145 6.60 2.69 5.27
C VAL A 145 6.51 4.17 4.92
N LEU A 146 5.29 4.71 4.90
CA LEU A 146 5.03 6.15 4.83
C LEU A 146 4.92 6.70 6.25
N LEU A 147 5.91 7.49 6.66
CA LEU A 147 5.95 8.07 8.00
C LEU A 147 5.10 9.34 8.07
N LEU A 148 4.20 9.37 9.05
CA LEU A 148 3.35 10.53 9.33
C LEU A 148 4.12 11.56 10.13
N ALA A 149 4.85 12.43 9.42
CA ALA A 149 5.66 13.49 10.01
C ALA A 149 4.84 14.74 10.44
N GLN A 150 3.67 14.94 9.83
CA GLN A 150 2.75 16.03 10.13
C GLN A 150 1.30 15.54 9.95
N MET A 151 0.41 16.06 10.79
CA MET A 151 -1.06 15.91 10.68
C MET A 151 -1.72 17.27 10.49
#